data_AF-A0A453S2C4-F1
#
_entry.id   AF-A0A453S2C4-F1
#
_cell.length_a   1.000
_cell.length_b   1.000
_cell.length_c   1.000
_cell.angle_alpha   90.00
_cell.angle_beta   90.00
_cell.angle_gamma   90.00
#
_symmetry.space_group_name_H-M   'P 1'
#
loop_
_entity.id
_entity.type
_entity.pdbx_description
1 polymer ?
#
loop_
_entity_poly.entity_id
_entity_poly.type
_entity_poly.pdbx_seq_one_letter_code
_entity_poly.pdbx_strand_id
1 'polypeptide(L)'
;LSCLCIPKHRRKIRTVAEGLQGHSWARDIHGSLGIHEIGQYLQVWLAIEHITLSDTPDQLVWRWTASGIYSASSCYLATFQ
;
A
#
# COMPACT_ATOMS: atom_id res chain seq x y z
N LEU A 1 -3.27 -10.08 3.11
CA LEU A 1 -3.73 -10.27 4.50
C LEU A 1 -5.21 -9.96 4.51
N SER A 2 -6.06 -10.82 5.08
CA SER A 2 -7.47 -10.47 5.23
C SER A 2 -7.58 -9.23 6.12
N CYS A 3 -8.38 -8.26 5.68
CA CYS A 3 -8.70 -7.09 6.48
C CYS A 3 -9.11 -7.48 7.91
N LEU A 4 -9.85 -8.59 8.08
CA LEU A 4 -10.33 -9.08 9.38
C LEU A 4 -9.23 -9.28 10.42
N CYS A 5 -8.02 -9.63 10.00
CA CYS A 5 -6.88 -9.84 10.90
C CYS A 5 -6.25 -8.53 11.40
N ILE A 6 -6.66 -7.37 10.88
CA ILE A 6 -6.15 -6.06 11.32
C ILE A 6 -7.27 -5.30 12.04
N PRO A 7 -7.08 -4.84 13.29
CA PRO A 7 -8.06 -4.04 14.00
C PRO A 7 -8.46 -2.79 13.20
N LYS A 8 -9.76 -2.51 13.12
CA LYS A 8 -10.31 -1.39 12.32
C LYS A 8 -9.66 -0.04 12.62
N HIS A 9 -9.34 0.21 13.89
CA HIS A 9 -8.67 1.44 14.34
C HIS A 9 -7.26 1.57 13.75
N ARG A 10 -6.49 0.47 13.73
CA ARG A 10 -5.12 0.47 13.19
C ARG A 10 -5.08 0.78 11.71
N ARG A 11 -6.04 0.25 10.94
CA ARG A 11 -6.15 0.52 9.50
C ARG A 11 -6.32 2.00 9.14
N LYS A 12 -6.85 2.83 10.06
CA LYS A 12 -7.17 4.24 9.79
C LYS A 12 -6.06 5.21 10.19
N ILE A 13 -5.31 4.89 11.23
CA ILE A 13 -4.44 5.86 11.91
C ILE A 13 -2.97 5.60 11.59
N ARG A 14 -2.63 4.34 11.33
CA ARG A 14 -1.25 3.96 11.11
C ARG A 14 -0.76 4.45 9.75
N THR A 15 0.34 5.18 9.74
CA THR A 15 1.01 5.59 8.51
C THR A 15 1.91 4.48 7.97
N VAL A 16 2.27 4.55 6.69
CA VAL A 16 3.22 3.60 6.07
C VAL A 16 4.59 3.70 6.76
N ALA A 17 5.04 4.92 7.10
CA ALA A 17 6.30 5.15 7.80
C ALA A 17 6.34 4.44 9.16
N GLU A 18 5.29 4.62 9.97
CA GLU A 18 5.14 3.90 11.24
C GLU A 18 5.05 2.39 11.04
N GLY A 19 4.44 1.92 9.95
CA GLY A 19 4.35 0.50 9.59
C GLY A 19 5.71 -0.14 9.28
N LEU A 20 6.52 0.54 8.47
CA LEU A 20 7.82 0.04 8.01
C LEU A 20 8.87 0.04 9.13
N GLN A 21 8.83 1.03 10.03
CA GLN A 21 9.79 1.14 11.11
C GLN A 21 9.86 -0.14 11.95
N GLY A 22 10.98 -0.86 11.87
CA GLY A 22 11.19 -2.12 12.59
C GLY A 22 10.12 -3.19 12.30
N HIS A 23 9.63 -3.29 11.06
CA HIS A 23 8.59 -4.24 10.63
C HIS A 23 7.32 -4.24 11.48
N SER A 24 7.01 -3.09 12.07
CA SER A 24 6.02 -3.02 13.12
C SER A 24 4.58 -3.15 12.62
N TRP A 25 4.34 -3.08 11.31
CA TRP A 25 3.10 -3.48 10.66
C TRP A 25 2.69 -4.93 10.99
N ALA A 26 3.66 -5.83 11.17
CA ALA A 26 3.39 -7.23 11.51
C ALA A 26 2.70 -7.38 12.88
N ARG A 27 2.96 -6.43 13.80
CA ARG A 27 2.34 -6.40 15.14
C ARG A 27 0.85 -6.08 15.12
N ASP A 28 0.34 -5.54 14.00
CA ASP A 28 -1.09 -5.23 13.85
C ASP A 28 -1.90 -6.40 13.29
N ILE A 29 -1.25 -7.55 13.09
CA ILE A 29 -1.91 -8.78 12.66
C ILE A 29 -2.36 -9.53 13.92
N HIS A 30 -3.67 -9.64 14.08
CA HIS A 30 -4.35 -10.29 15.19
C HIS A 30 -5.24 -11.44 14.70
N GLY A 31 -5.53 -12.37 15.61
CA GLY A 31 -6.41 -13.51 15.37
C GLY A 31 -5.65 -14.77 14.94
N SER A 32 -6.41 -15.81 14.60
CA SER A 32 -5.86 -17.07 14.09
C SER A 32 -5.37 -16.88 12.66
N LEU A 33 -4.08 -17.14 12.41
CA LEU A 33 -3.48 -17.11 11.08
C LEU A 33 -3.51 -18.51 10.47
N GLY A 34 -4.31 -18.69 9.42
CA GLY A 34 -4.27 -19.88 8.60
C GLY A 34 -3.12 -19.83 7.59
N ILE A 35 -2.96 -20.93 6.84
CA ILE A 35 -1.90 -21.06 5.83
C ILE A 35 -2.00 -19.97 4.74
N HIS A 36 -3.22 -19.53 4.42
CA HIS A 36 -3.45 -18.49 3.43
C HIS A 36 -2.94 -17.13 3.93
N GLU A 37 -3.24 -16.78 5.17
CA GLU A 37 -2.81 -15.53 5.79
C GLU A 37 -1.29 -15.48 5.94
N ILE A 38 -0.65 -16.61 6.25
CA ILE A 38 0.82 -16.73 6.28
C ILE A 38 1.42 -16.46 4.90
N GLY A 39 0.87 -17.05 3.84
CA GLY A 39 1.32 -16.78 2.48
C GLY A 39 1.22 -15.29 2.13
N GLN A 40 0.12 -14.65 2.49
CA GLN A 40 -0.08 -13.22 2.27
C GLN A 40 0.85 -12.35 3.12
N TYR A 41 1.17 -12.76 4.35
CA TYR A 41 2.17 -12.09 5.18
C TYR A 41 3.53 -12.07 4.48
N LEU A 42 3.98 -13.22 3.99
CA LEU A 42 5.27 -13.34 3.29
C LEU A 42 5.31 -12.49 2.01
N GLN A 43 4.22 -12.47 1.24
CA GLN A 43 4.11 -11.61 0.06
C GLN A 43 4.29 -10.13 0.40
N VAL A 44 3.65 -9.65 1.47
CA VAL A 44 3.80 -8.26 1.92
C VAL A 44 5.21 -8.03 2.41
N TRP A 45 5.76 -8.92 3.23
CA TRP A 45 7.14 -8.82 3.72
C TRP A 45 8.13 -8.63 2.58
N LEU A 46 8.11 -9.53 1.59
CA LEU A 46 9.02 -9.49 0.44
C LEU A 46 8.82 -8.23 -0.42
N ALA A 47 7.57 -7.76 -0.55
CA ALA A 47 7.28 -6.56 -1.32
C ALA A 47 7.83 -5.29 -0.68
N ILE A 48 7.87 -5.23 0.66
CA ILE A 48 8.25 -4.01 1.39
C ILE A 48 9.68 -4.03 1.95
N GLU A 49 10.35 -5.18 1.95
CA GLU A 49 11.69 -5.37 2.51
C GLU A 49 12.73 -4.38 1.98
N HIS A 50 12.60 -3.98 0.72
CA HIS A 50 13.52 -3.07 0.04
C HIS A 50 12.93 -1.68 -0.20
N ILE A 51 11.77 -1.36 0.39
CA ILE A 51 11.16 -0.04 0.24
C ILE A 51 11.81 0.92 1.23
N THR A 52 12.46 1.94 0.71
CA THR A 52 12.93 3.09 1.49
C THR A 52 12.01 4.27 1.25
N LEU A 53 11.46 4.83 2.32
CA LEU A 53 10.70 6.07 2.24
C LEU A 53 11.65 7.26 2.10
N SER A 54 11.20 8.26 1.34
CA SER A 54 11.85 9.56 1.24
C SER A 54 10.92 10.65 1.78
N ASP A 55 11.49 11.74 2.29
CA ASP A 55 10.73 12.92 2.74
C ASP A 55 10.25 13.80 1.57
N THR A 56 10.50 13.37 0.33
CA THR A 56 10.04 14.07 -0.87
C THR A 56 8.52 13.99 -0.97
N PRO A 57 7.83 15.10 -1.28
CA PRO A 57 6.39 15.06 -1.50
C PRO A 57 5.99 14.05 -2.59
N ASP A 58 4.87 13.37 -2.37
CA ASP A 58 4.31 12.44 -3.34
C ASP A 58 4.02 13.15 -4.67
N GLN A 59 4.40 12.50 -5.77
CA GLN A 59 4.14 13.01 -7.12
C GLN A 59 3.04 12.19 -7.80
N LEU A 60 2.00 12.87 -8.26
CA LEU A 60 0.98 12.27 -9.11
C LEU A 60 1.49 12.25 -10.55
N VAL A 61 1.89 11.07 -11.01
CA VAL A 61 2.34 10.86 -12.41
C VAL A 61 1.20 10.22 -13.20
N TRP A 62 0.68 10.94 -14.18
CA TRP A 62 -0.36 10.43 -15.08
C TRP A 62 0.27 9.57 -16.19
N ARG A 63 0.24 8.25 -16.01
CA ARG A 63 0.96 7.29 -16.88
C ARG A 63 0.34 7.07 -18.26
N TRP A 64 -0.83 7.64 -18.52
CA TRP A 64 -1.58 7.45 -19.77
C TRP A 64 -1.26 8.52 -20.84
N THR A 65 -0.46 9.53 -20.50
CA THR A 65 0.07 10.50 -21.47
C THR A 65 1.57 10.62 -21.34
N ALA A 66 2.25 10.91 -22.46
CA ALA A 66 3.70 11.13 -22.46
C ALA A 66 4.12 12.35 -21.63
N SER A 67 3.24 13.33 -21.46
CA SER A 67 3.49 14.51 -20.63
C SER A 67 3.53 14.19 -19.14
N GLY A 68 2.96 13.05 -18.69
CA GLY A 68 2.86 12.72 -17.27
C GLY A 68 1.90 13.61 -16.48
N ILE A 69 1.24 14.57 -17.13
CA ILE A 69 0.35 15.55 -16.50
C ILE A 69 -1.09 15.06 -16.62
N TYR A 70 -1.76 15.04 -15.47
CA TYR A 70 -3.18 14.75 -15.40
C TYR A 70 -4.02 15.86 -16.07
N SER A 71 -5.00 15.46 -16.89
CA SER A 71 -6.10 16.31 -17.31
C SER A 71 -7.41 15.52 -17.32
N ALA A 72 -8.54 16.20 -17.09
CA ALA A 72 -9.86 15.57 -17.15
C ALA A 72 -10.13 14.92 -18.51
N SER A 73 -9.67 15.56 -19.60
CA SER A 73 -9.74 14.99 -20.95
C SER A 73 -8.96 13.68 -21.05
N SER A 74 -7.69 13.65 -20.65
CA SER A 74 -6.88 12.43 -20.69
C SER A 74 -7.41 11.30 -19.80
N CYS A 75 -8.02 11.64 -18.66
CA CYS A 75 -8.67 10.69 -17.76
C CYS A 75 -9.86 10.03 -18.43
N TYR A 76 -10.71 10.84 -19.09
CA TYR A 76 -11.86 10.33 -19.82
C TYR A 76 -11.44 9.39 -20.94
N LEU A 77 -10.41 9.76 -21.73
CA LEU A 77 -9.86 8.91 -22.77
C LEU A 77 -9.31 7.59 -22.21
N ALA A 78 -8.55 7.62 -21.11
CA ALA A 78 -8.00 6.40 -20.50
C ALA A 78 -9.05 5.47 -19.88
N THR A 79 -10.22 6.00 -19.51
CA THR A 79 -11.25 5.24 -18.78
C THR A 79 -12.39 4.75 -19.67
N PHE A 80 -12.70 5.48 -20.74
CA PHE A 80 -13.95 5.29 -21.50
C PHE A 80 -13.78 5.19 -23.02
N GLN A 81 -12.56 5.24 -23.57
CA GLN A 81 -12.31 4.83 -24.96
C GLN A 81 -11.97 3.35 -25.04
#